data_AF-A0A8C8WDM9-F1
#
_entry.id   AF-A0A8C8WDM9-F1
#
_cell.length_a   1.000
_cell.length_b   1.000
_cell.length_c   1.000
_cell.angle_alpha   90.00
_cell.angle_beta   90.00
_cell.angle_gamma   90.00
#
_symmetry.space_group_name_H-M   'P 1'
#
loop_
_entity.id
_entity.type
_entity.pdbx_description
1 polymer ?
#
loop_
_entity_poly.entity_id
_entity_poly.type
_entity_poly.pdbx_seq_one_letter_code
_entity_poly.pdbx_strand_id
1 'polypeptide(L)'
;MKRQNVRTLSLIVCTFTYLLVGAAVFDALESDHEMREEEKLKAEEIRIKGKYNISAEDYRQLELVILQSEPHRAGVQWKFAGSFYFAITVITTIGYGHAAPGTDAGKAFCMFYAVLGIPLTLVMFQSLGERMNTFVRYLLKRIKRCCGMRNTEVSMENMVTVGFFSCMGTLCIGAAAFSQCEEWSFFHAYYYCFITLTTIGFGDYVALQTKGALQKKPLYVAFSFMYILVGLTVIGAFLNLVVLRFLTMNSEDERRDAEERASLAGNRNSMVIHIPEEARQGRPRYKADAPDLQYVCSCTCYRPQEYGGRPAAQQNSFSAKLAPHYFHSISYKIEEISPSTLKNSLFPSPISSTSPGLHSFTDNHRLMRRRKSV
;
A
#
# COMPACT_ATOMS: atom_id res chain seq x y z
N MET A 1 -12.58 21.04 -26.34
CA MET A 1 -11.82 20.54 -25.16
C MET A 1 -10.70 19.65 -25.68
N LYS A 2 -9.45 19.76 -25.19
CA LYS A 2 -8.35 18.91 -25.69
C LYS A 2 -8.66 17.43 -25.46
N ARG A 3 -8.25 16.55 -26.38
CA ARG A 3 -8.48 15.08 -26.30
C ARG A 3 -7.96 14.48 -24.98
N GLN A 4 -6.86 15.00 -24.45
CA GLN A 4 -6.31 14.66 -23.13
C GLN A 4 -7.26 15.03 -21.99
N ASN A 5 -7.76 16.26 -21.94
CA ASN A 5 -8.69 16.70 -20.90
C ASN A 5 -9.97 15.87 -20.92
N VAL A 6 -10.46 15.49 -22.10
CA VAL A 6 -11.60 14.59 -22.25
C VAL A 6 -11.25 13.21 -21.70
N ARG A 7 -10.10 12.62 -22.08
CA ARG A 7 -9.65 11.31 -21.54
C ARG A 7 -9.53 11.33 -20.02
N THR A 8 -8.89 12.34 -19.45
CA THR A 8 -8.71 12.47 -18.00
C THR A 8 -10.04 12.63 -17.28
N LEU A 9 -10.92 13.50 -17.78
CA LEU A 9 -12.25 13.68 -17.19
C LEU A 9 -13.08 12.39 -17.29
N SER A 10 -13.03 11.68 -18.43
CA SER A 10 -13.68 10.39 -18.60
C SER A 10 -13.15 9.34 -17.63
N LEU A 11 -11.84 9.27 -17.40
CA LEU A 11 -11.26 8.36 -16.40
C LEU A 11 -11.75 8.69 -14.99
N ILE A 12 -11.78 9.97 -14.60
CA ILE A 12 -12.28 10.40 -13.29
C ILE A 12 -13.75 9.99 -13.11
N VAL A 13 -14.59 10.28 -14.10
CA VAL A 13 -16.02 9.91 -14.06
C VAL A 13 -16.18 8.38 -13.97
N CYS A 14 -15.47 7.62 -14.80
CA CYS A 14 -15.52 6.15 -14.77
C CYS A 14 -15.05 5.57 -13.42
N THR A 15 -13.98 6.10 -12.83
CA THR A 15 -13.51 5.63 -11.50
C THR A 15 -14.52 5.97 -10.42
N PHE A 16 -15.11 7.16 -10.44
CA PHE A 16 -16.12 7.54 -9.45
C PHE A 16 -17.39 6.69 -9.57
N THR A 17 -17.88 6.45 -10.79
CA THR A 17 -19.03 5.54 -10.98
C THR A 17 -18.70 4.10 -10.59
N TYR A 18 -17.48 3.63 -10.86
CA TYR A 18 -17.03 2.30 -10.42
C TYR A 18 -17.02 2.19 -8.89
N LEU A 19 -16.57 3.23 -8.17
CA LEU A 19 -16.64 3.29 -6.70
C LEU A 19 -18.09 3.27 -6.18
N LEU A 20 -19.00 4.04 -6.80
CA LEU A 20 -20.41 4.04 -6.41
C LEU A 20 -21.07 2.68 -6.60
N VAL A 21 -20.82 2.02 -7.74
CA VAL A 21 -21.32 0.66 -8.00
C VAL A 21 -20.74 -0.32 -6.99
N GLY A 22 -19.43 -0.24 -6.72
CA GLY A 22 -18.77 -1.07 -5.70
C GLY A 22 -19.40 -0.87 -4.31
N ALA A 23 -19.60 0.37 -3.88
CA ALA A 23 -20.22 0.69 -2.60
C ALA A 23 -21.64 0.11 -2.47
N ALA A 24 -22.47 0.26 -3.51
CA ALA A 24 -23.83 -0.29 -3.51
C ALA A 24 -23.84 -1.83 -3.46
N VAL A 25 -22.91 -2.48 -4.17
CA VAL A 25 -22.81 -3.96 -4.16
C VAL A 25 -22.30 -4.47 -2.80
N PHE A 26 -21.28 -3.84 -2.21
CA PHE A 26 -20.79 -4.24 -0.89
C PHE A 26 -21.82 -4.00 0.21
N ASP A 27 -22.55 -2.87 0.19
CA ASP A 27 -23.66 -2.61 1.11
C ASP A 27 -24.75 -3.70 1.00
N ALA A 28 -25.13 -4.07 -0.23
CA ALA A 28 -26.13 -5.11 -0.45
C ALA A 28 -25.69 -6.52 -0.02
N LEU A 29 -24.38 -6.81 -0.03
CA LEU A 29 -23.83 -8.13 0.30
C LEU A 29 -23.45 -8.27 1.78
N GLU A 30 -22.90 -7.23 2.40
CA GLU A 30 -22.24 -7.31 3.71
C GLU A 30 -23.04 -6.66 4.84
N SER A 31 -23.84 -5.61 4.61
CA SER A 31 -24.48 -4.84 5.69
C SER A 31 -25.40 -5.69 6.56
N ASP A 32 -26.20 -6.53 5.91
CA ASP A 32 -27.09 -7.49 6.56
C ASP A 32 -26.32 -8.55 7.38
N HIS A 33 -25.16 -8.96 6.88
CA HIS A 33 -24.31 -9.95 7.56
C HIS A 33 -23.65 -9.34 8.80
N GLU A 34 -23.07 -8.13 8.67
CA GLU A 34 -22.44 -7.39 9.75
C GLU A 34 -23.42 -7.15 10.91
N MET A 35 -24.63 -6.66 10.63
CA MET A 35 -25.66 -6.44 11.65
C MET A 35 -25.98 -7.73 12.43
N ARG A 36 -26.14 -8.86 11.72
CA ARG A 36 -26.42 -10.16 12.35
C ARG A 36 -25.24 -10.67 13.19
N GLU A 37 -24.01 -10.45 12.76
CA GLU A 37 -22.83 -10.81 13.55
C GLU A 37 -22.70 -9.95 14.81
N GLU A 38 -22.93 -8.65 14.69
CA GLU A 38 -22.92 -7.73 15.84
C GLU A 38 -23.97 -8.13 16.89
N GLU A 39 -25.19 -8.46 16.45
CA GLU A 39 -26.26 -8.95 17.34
C GLU A 39 -25.86 -10.24 18.06
N LYS A 40 -25.27 -11.20 17.33
CA LYS A 40 -24.78 -12.46 17.92
C LYS A 40 -23.67 -12.23 18.93
N LEU A 41 -22.72 -11.35 18.62
CA LEU A 41 -21.60 -11.03 19.51
C LEU A 41 -22.10 -10.35 20.78
N LYS A 42 -23.02 -9.39 20.68
CA LYS A 42 -23.66 -8.73 21.84
C LYS A 42 -24.45 -9.73 22.70
N ALA A 43 -25.20 -10.64 22.07
CA ALA A 43 -25.94 -11.66 22.79
C ALA A 43 -24.99 -12.60 23.57
N GLU A 44 -23.88 -12.98 22.95
CA GLU A 44 -22.87 -13.84 23.56
C GLU A 44 -22.10 -13.14 24.68
N GLU A 45 -21.78 -11.85 24.51
CA GLU A 45 -21.22 -10.99 25.55
C GLU A 45 -22.12 -10.96 26.79
N ILE A 46 -23.42 -10.68 26.62
CA ILE A 46 -24.39 -10.67 27.72
C ILE A 46 -24.46 -12.04 28.40
N ARG A 47 -24.48 -13.12 27.60
CA ARG A 47 -24.50 -14.50 28.11
C ARG A 47 -23.28 -14.80 28.97
N ILE A 48 -22.08 -14.42 28.54
CA ILE A 48 -20.83 -14.64 29.27
C ILE A 48 -20.77 -13.79 30.53
N LYS A 49 -21.12 -12.50 30.45
CA LYS A 49 -21.18 -11.59 31.61
C LYS A 49 -22.11 -12.14 32.69
N GLY A 50 -23.30 -12.59 32.31
CA GLY A 50 -24.27 -13.18 33.25
C GLY A 50 -23.83 -14.53 33.80
N LYS A 51 -23.31 -15.43 32.95
CA LYS A 51 -22.88 -16.78 33.35
C LYS A 51 -21.74 -16.76 34.37
N TYR A 52 -20.81 -15.83 34.24
CA TYR A 52 -19.63 -15.73 35.10
C TYR A 52 -19.68 -14.57 36.10
N ASN A 53 -20.81 -13.85 36.14
CA ASN A 53 -21.02 -12.68 37.01
C ASN A 53 -19.88 -11.64 36.90
N ILE A 54 -19.49 -11.30 35.66
CA ILE A 54 -18.39 -10.37 35.36
C ILE A 54 -18.96 -8.95 35.29
N SER A 55 -18.33 -8.00 36.00
CA SER A 55 -18.72 -6.59 35.91
C SER A 55 -18.41 -6.00 34.52
N ALA A 56 -19.08 -4.89 34.16
CA ALA A 56 -18.82 -4.24 32.87
C ALA A 56 -17.37 -3.73 32.75
N GLU A 57 -16.77 -3.28 33.85
CA GLU A 57 -15.39 -2.79 33.85
C GLU A 57 -14.39 -3.94 33.73
N ASP A 58 -14.59 -5.04 34.47
CA ASP A 58 -13.71 -6.21 34.39
C ASP A 58 -13.75 -6.85 33.00
N TYR A 59 -14.94 -6.89 32.38
CA TYR A 59 -15.07 -7.37 31.00
C TYR A 59 -14.29 -6.49 30.02
N ARG A 60 -14.31 -5.16 30.20
CA ARG A 60 -13.53 -4.23 29.37
C ARG A 60 -12.03 -4.45 29.54
N GLN A 61 -11.56 -4.69 30.76
CA GLN A 61 -10.15 -5.04 30.99
C GLN A 61 -9.78 -6.37 30.35
N LEU A 62 -10.65 -7.37 30.44
CA LEU A 62 -10.46 -8.66 29.79
C LEU A 62 -10.39 -8.52 28.26
N GLU A 63 -11.29 -7.74 27.67
CA GLU A 63 -11.31 -7.43 26.24
C GLU A 63 -9.99 -6.76 25.81
N LEU A 64 -9.52 -5.75 26.55
CA LEU A 64 -8.25 -5.08 26.28
C LEU A 64 -7.06 -6.06 26.31
N VAL A 65 -7.01 -6.94 27.31
CA VAL A 65 -5.95 -7.96 27.40
C VAL A 65 -6.01 -8.94 26.23
N ILE A 66 -7.22 -9.38 25.83
CA ILE A 66 -7.39 -10.28 24.69
C ILE A 66 -6.89 -9.62 23.41
N LEU A 67 -7.36 -8.40 23.11
CA LEU A 67 -6.97 -7.65 21.93
C LEU A 67 -5.44 -7.40 21.86
N GLN A 68 -4.81 -7.07 22.99
CA GLN A 68 -3.35 -6.88 23.05
C GLN A 68 -2.57 -8.20 22.94
N SER A 69 -3.18 -9.33 23.32
CA SER A 69 -2.54 -10.65 23.24
C SER A 69 -2.56 -11.26 21.83
N GLU A 70 -3.54 -10.90 20.98
CA GLU A 70 -3.74 -11.50 19.64
C GLU A 70 -2.47 -11.54 18.77
N PRO A 71 -1.68 -10.45 18.59
CA PRO A 71 -0.45 -10.49 17.78
C PRO A 71 0.60 -11.46 18.31
N HIS A 72 0.57 -11.75 19.62
CA HIS A 72 1.49 -12.64 20.29
C HIS A 72 1.05 -14.12 20.21
N ARG A 73 -0.23 -14.40 19.89
CA ARG A 73 -0.76 -15.77 19.76
C ARG A 73 -0.15 -16.54 18.59
N ALA A 74 0.18 -15.84 17.50
CA ALA A 74 0.86 -16.44 16.35
C ALA A 74 2.35 -16.77 16.61
N GLY A 75 2.88 -16.36 17.77
CA GLY A 75 4.26 -16.62 18.21
C GLY A 75 5.20 -15.45 18.00
N VAL A 76 6.51 -15.71 18.01
CA VAL A 76 7.53 -14.66 17.91
C VAL A 76 7.63 -14.16 16.45
N GLN A 77 7.07 -12.98 16.20
CA GLN A 77 7.10 -12.31 14.89
C GLN A 77 8.43 -11.61 14.60
N TRP A 78 9.08 -11.04 15.61
CA TRP A 78 10.31 -10.23 15.45
C TRP A 78 11.61 -11.03 15.62
N LYS A 79 11.78 -12.05 14.78
CA LYS A 79 13.06 -12.73 14.51
C LYS A 79 13.38 -12.63 13.03
N PHE A 80 14.58 -12.99 12.60
CA PHE A 80 15.03 -12.79 11.21
C PHE A 80 14.00 -13.19 10.15
N ALA A 81 13.41 -14.39 10.24
CA ALA A 81 12.40 -14.85 9.28
C ALA A 81 11.15 -13.95 9.23
N GLY A 82 10.62 -13.54 10.39
CA GLY A 82 9.45 -12.66 10.44
C GLY A 82 9.78 -11.20 10.13
N SER A 83 10.96 -10.71 10.52
CA SER A 83 11.47 -9.41 10.08
C SER A 83 11.67 -9.35 8.57
N PHE A 84 12.14 -10.44 7.95
CA PHE A 84 12.28 -10.54 6.50
C PHE A 84 10.92 -10.60 5.81
N TYR A 85 9.94 -11.34 6.38
CA TYR A 85 8.57 -11.34 5.88
C TYR A 85 7.95 -9.95 5.93
N PHE A 86 8.08 -9.24 7.06
CA PHE A 86 7.66 -7.85 7.21
C PHE A 86 8.37 -6.93 6.21
N ALA A 87 9.68 -7.11 5.99
CA ALA A 87 10.41 -6.32 5.01
C ALA A 87 9.86 -6.52 3.58
N ILE A 88 9.49 -7.77 3.21
CA ILE A 88 8.81 -8.06 1.94
C ILE A 88 7.48 -7.32 1.88
N THR A 89 6.61 -7.43 2.90
CA THR A 89 5.27 -6.82 2.85
C THR A 89 5.33 -5.30 2.75
N VAL A 90 6.36 -4.65 3.32
CA VAL A 90 6.57 -3.20 3.20
C VAL A 90 6.99 -2.80 1.78
N ILE A 91 8.06 -3.41 1.24
CA ILE A 91 8.59 -2.99 -0.09
C ILE A 91 7.68 -3.39 -1.25
N THR A 92 6.90 -4.46 -1.07
CA THR A 92 5.91 -4.91 -2.06
C THR A 92 4.54 -4.26 -1.88
N THR A 93 4.39 -3.35 -0.91
CA THR A 93 3.15 -2.65 -0.58
C THR A 93 1.95 -3.54 -0.29
N ILE A 94 2.17 -4.81 0.11
CA ILE A 94 1.10 -5.72 0.53
C ILE A 94 0.56 -5.30 1.90
N GLY A 95 1.46 -5.11 2.89
CA GLY A 95 1.09 -4.49 4.16
C GLY A 95 -0.02 -5.14 4.99
N TYR A 96 -0.07 -6.48 5.14
CA TYR A 96 -1.11 -7.21 5.90
C TYR A 96 -1.46 -6.71 7.31
N GLY A 97 -0.62 -5.92 7.98
CA GLY A 97 -0.91 -5.43 9.33
C GLY A 97 -0.81 -6.45 10.48
N HIS A 98 -0.65 -7.76 10.20
CA HIS A 98 -0.47 -8.78 11.25
C HIS A 98 0.74 -8.55 12.18
N ALA A 99 1.75 -7.84 11.67
CA ALA A 99 2.89 -7.36 12.44
C ALA A 99 3.20 -5.91 12.04
N ALA A 100 3.29 -5.02 13.02
CA ALA A 100 3.61 -3.62 12.83
C ALA A 100 4.66 -3.16 13.88
N PRO A 101 5.52 -2.20 13.53
CA PRO A 101 6.54 -1.70 14.45
C PRO A 101 5.87 -0.98 15.63
N GLY A 102 6.01 -1.56 16.84
CA GLY A 102 5.47 -0.97 18.07
C GLY A 102 6.30 0.23 18.57
N THR A 103 7.60 0.25 18.28
CA THR A 103 8.53 1.29 18.75
C THR A 103 8.59 2.48 17.79
N ASP A 104 8.78 3.69 18.33
CA ASP A 104 8.88 4.90 17.51
C ASP A 104 10.10 4.88 16.58
N ALA A 105 11.22 4.31 17.03
CA ALA A 105 12.40 4.08 16.19
C ALA A 105 12.09 3.10 15.03
N GLY A 106 11.32 2.04 15.29
CA GLY A 106 10.90 1.09 14.26
C GLY A 106 9.97 1.72 13.23
N LYS A 107 9.03 2.56 13.65
CA LYS A 107 8.15 3.33 12.76
C LYS A 107 8.95 4.30 11.91
N ALA A 108 9.88 5.04 12.50
CA ALA A 108 10.77 5.96 11.78
C ALA A 108 11.59 5.23 10.72
N PHE A 109 12.24 4.12 11.08
CA PHE A 109 12.98 3.29 10.13
C PHE A 109 12.08 2.76 9.01
N CYS A 110 10.88 2.26 9.33
CA CYS A 110 9.93 1.76 8.34
C CYS A 110 9.55 2.83 7.30
N MET A 111 9.36 4.09 7.71
CA MET A 111 9.07 5.20 6.80
C MET A 111 10.21 5.42 5.79
N PHE A 112 11.47 5.51 6.26
CA PHE A 112 12.62 5.68 5.37
C PHE A 112 12.86 4.45 4.48
N TYR A 113 12.68 3.25 5.03
CA TYR A 113 12.82 1.99 4.30
C TYR A 113 11.79 1.88 3.16
N ALA A 114 10.54 2.26 3.39
CA ALA A 114 9.49 2.25 2.38
C ALA A 114 9.75 3.25 1.24
N VAL A 115 10.21 4.47 1.57
CA VAL A 115 10.49 5.53 0.59
C VAL A 115 11.51 5.10 -0.46
N LEU A 116 12.56 4.37 -0.07
CA LEU A 116 13.58 3.87 -0.99
C LEU A 116 13.25 2.49 -1.55
N GLY A 117 12.64 1.62 -0.73
CA GLY A 117 12.34 0.24 -1.09
C GLY A 117 11.26 0.11 -2.16
N ILE A 118 10.16 0.86 -2.04
CA ILE A 118 9.02 0.75 -2.97
C ILE A 118 9.44 1.10 -4.41
N PRO A 119 10.11 2.24 -4.69
CA PRO A 119 10.56 2.54 -6.06
C PRO A 119 11.53 1.49 -6.61
N LEU A 120 12.48 1.02 -5.79
CA LEU A 120 13.42 -0.02 -6.19
C LEU A 120 12.69 -1.33 -6.56
N THR A 121 11.74 -1.75 -5.75
CA THR A 121 10.93 -2.95 -5.98
C THR A 121 10.05 -2.82 -7.21
N LEU A 122 9.44 -1.66 -7.46
CA LEU A 122 8.66 -1.41 -8.67
C LEU A 122 9.53 -1.52 -9.94
N VAL A 123 10.71 -0.88 -9.96
CA VAL A 123 11.64 -0.98 -11.10
C VAL A 123 12.12 -2.42 -11.30
N MET A 124 12.40 -3.14 -10.22
CA MET A 124 12.78 -4.55 -10.26
C MET A 124 11.67 -5.40 -10.90
N PHE A 125 10.42 -5.28 -10.45
CA PHE A 125 9.31 -6.06 -11.01
C PHE A 125 8.99 -5.68 -12.45
N GLN A 126 9.11 -4.41 -12.83
CA GLN A 126 8.95 -3.99 -14.23
C GLN A 126 10.02 -4.63 -15.12
N SER A 127 11.29 -4.58 -14.70
CA SER A 127 12.42 -5.16 -15.43
C SER A 127 12.31 -6.69 -15.56
N LEU A 128 11.92 -7.37 -14.47
CA LEU A 128 11.70 -8.81 -14.48
C LEU A 128 10.48 -9.19 -15.34
N GLY A 129 9.41 -8.41 -15.26
CA GLY A 129 8.19 -8.64 -16.03
C GLY A 129 8.41 -8.50 -17.54
N GLU A 130 9.20 -7.51 -17.98
CA GLU A 130 9.56 -7.34 -19.39
C GLU A 130 10.40 -8.52 -19.91
N ARG A 131 11.39 -8.96 -19.13
CA ARG A 131 12.20 -10.14 -19.45
C ARG A 131 11.34 -11.40 -19.52
N MET A 132 10.40 -11.56 -18.60
CA MET A 132 9.48 -12.70 -18.60
C MET A 132 8.54 -12.68 -19.81
N ASN A 133 7.99 -11.52 -20.17
CA ASN A 133 7.19 -11.36 -21.39
C ASN A 133 7.99 -11.69 -22.65
N THR A 134 9.25 -11.26 -22.72
CA THR A 134 10.16 -11.58 -23.83
C THR A 134 10.45 -13.08 -23.90
N PHE A 135 10.68 -13.71 -22.76
CA PHE A 135 10.88 -15.15 -22.65
C PHE A 135 9.66 -15.95 -23.09
N VAL A 136 8.45 -15.56 -22.64
CA VAL A 136 7.18 -16.17 -23.06
C VAL A 136 6.98 -16.02 -24.57
N ARG A 137 7.26 -14.84 -25.13
CA ARG A 137 7.19 -14.60 -26.58
C ARG A 137 8.14 -15.53 -27.34
N TYR A 138 9.38 -15.70 -26.86
CA TYR A 138 10.34 -16.62 -27.44
C TYR A 138 9.84 -18.07 -27.39
N LEU A 139 9.32 -18.52 -26.24
CA LEU A 139 8.76 -19.85 -26.06
C LEU A 139 7.57 -20.09 -26.99
N LEU A 140 6.63 -19.16 -27.08
CA LEU A 140 5.49 -19.26 -28.00
C LEU A 140 5.94 -19.36 -29.46
N LYS A 141 6.94 -18.55 -29.85
CA LYS A 141 7.52 -18.63 -31.21
C LYS A 141 8.20 -19.97 -31.46
N ARG A 142 8.80 -20.59 -30.43
CA ARG A 142 9.39 -21.93 -30.52
C ARG A 142 8.31 -23.01 -30.62
N ILE A 143 7.28 -22.95 -29.79
CA ILE A 143 6.13 -23.87 -29.82
C ILE A 143 5.42 -23.81 -31.18
N LYS A 144 5.09 -22.62 -31.69
CA LYS A 144 4.47 -22.45 -33.01
C LYS A 144 5.31 -23.05 -34.15
N ARG A 145 6.64 -22.90 -34.07
CA ARG A 145 7.58 -23.52 -35.02
C ARG A 145 7.58 -25.04 -34.91
N CYS A 146 7.62 -25.58 -33.69
CA CYS A 146 7.55 -27.03 -33.46
C CYS A 146 6.21 -27.64 -33.92
N CYS A 147 5.10 -26.90 -33.79
CA CYS A 147 3.78 -27.30 -34.26
C CYS A 147 3.57 -27.11 -35.78
N GLY A 148 4.59 -26.70 -36.54
CA GLY A 148 4.52 -26.58 -37.99
C GLY A 148 3.62 -25.45 -38.50
N MET A 149 3.31 -24.44 -37.68
CA MET A 149 2.40 -23.35 -38.08
C MET A 149 3.08 -22.43 -39.11
N ARG A 150 2.39 -22.15 -40.23
CA ARG A 150 2.86 -21.24 -41.28
C ARG A 150 3.11 -19.81 -40.80
N ASN A 151 2.34 -19.31 -39.82
CA ASN A 151 2.54 -18.00 -39.22
C ASN A 151 3.11 -18.12 -37.80
N THR A 152 4.38 -17.74 -37.63
CA THR A 152 5.09 -17.81 -36.35
C THR A 152 5.10 -16.47 -35.59
N GLU A 153 4.40 -15.46 -36.11
CA GLU A 153 4.28 -14.18 -35.43
C GLU A 153 3.42 -14.32 -34.17
N VAL A 154 3.90 -13.69 -33.09
CA VAL A 154 3.23 -13.70 -31.79
C VAL A 154 2.47 -12.39 -31.65
N SER A 155 1.20 -12.39 -32.05
CA SER A 155 0.28 -11.27 -31.82
C SER A 155 0.19 -10.88 -30.34
N MET A 156 -0.17 -9.63 -30.07
CA MET A 156 -0.44 -9.12 -28.73
C MET A 156 -1.58 -9.89 -28.05
N GLU A 157 -2.61 -10.29 -28.80
CA GLU A 157 -3.72 -11.09 -28.27
C GLU A 157 -3.22 -12.42 -27.69
N ASN A 158 -2.31 -13.11 -28.38
CA ASN A 158 -1.71 -14.35 -27.88
C ASN A 158 -0.96 -14.12 -26.56
N MET A 159 -0.26 -12.99 -26.44
CA MET A 159 0.48 -12.64 -25.21
C MET A 159 -0.48 -12.34 -24.05
N VAL A 160 -1.56 -11.59 -24.30
CA VAL A 160 -2.57 -11.27 -23.29
C VAL A 160 -3.27 -12.55 -22.82
N THR A 161 -3.65 -13.43 -23.74
CA THR A 161 -4.27 -14.73 -23.42
C THR A 161 -3.35 -15.59 -22.56
N VAL A 162 -2.07 -15.73 -22.94
CA VAL A 162 -1.11 -16.52 -22.17
C VAL A 162 -0.83 -15.88 -20.81
N GLY A 163 -0.73 -14.56 -20.74
CA GLY A 163 -0.58 -13.82 -19.48
C GLY A 163 -1.77 -14.05 -18.53
N PHE A 164 -3.00 -14.02 -19.05
CA PHE A 164 -4.21 -14.30 -18.28
C PHE A 164 -4.22 -15.72 -17.70
N PHE A 165 -3.93 -16.73 -18.53
CA PHE A 165 -3.83 -18.11 -18.06
C PHE A 165 -2.66 -18.32 -17.09
N SER A 166 -1.54 -17.62 -17.27
CA SER A 166 -0.43 -17.64 -16.33
C SER A 166 -0.83 -17.08 -14.97
N CYS A 167 -1.52 -15.94 -14.92
CA CYS A 167 -2.01 -15.35 -13.67
C CYS A 167 -2.99 -16.30 -12.96
N MET A 168 -3.96 -16.85 -13.70
CA MET A 168 -4.91 -17.82 -13.17
C MET A 168 -4.21 -19.08 -12.64
N GLY A 169 -3.23 -19.61 -13.38
CA GLY A 169 -2.42 -20.75 -12.97
C GLY A 169 -1.64 -20.48 -11.69
N THR A 170 -1.00 -19.31 -11.56
CA THR A 170 -0.29 -18.91 -10.34
C THR A 170 -1.22 -18.83 -9.12
N LEU A 171 -2.43 -18.29 -9.29
CA LEU A 171 -3.43 -18.25 -8.22
C LEU A 171 -3.89 -19.66 -7.81
N CYS A 172 -4.20 -20.52 -8.78
CA CYS A 172 -4.62 -21.90 -8.50
C CYS A 172 -3.52 -22.74 -7.82
N ILE A 173 -2.26 -22.62 -8.27
CA ILE A 173 -1.12 -23.32 -7.67
C ILE A 173 -0.90 -22.85 -6.22
N GLY A 174 -0.97 -21.53 -5.99
CA GLY A 174 -0.90 -20.97 -4.63
C GLY A 174 -2.03 -21.47 -3.75
N ALA A 175 -3.27 -21.39 -4.24
CA ALA A 175 -4.46 -21.83 -3.53
C ALA A 175 -4.35 -23.30 -3.09
N ALA A 176 -3.92 -24.19 -4.00
CA ALA A 176 -3.72 -25.60 -3.68
C ALA A 176 -2.63 -25.85 -2.63
N ALA A 177 -1.53 -25.08 -2.68
CA ALA A 177 -0.47 -25.20 -1.70
C ALA A 177 -0.87 -24.66 -0.32
N PHE A 178 -1.46 -23.46 -0.26
CA PHE A 178 -1.85 -22.83 1.01
C PHE A 178 -3.05 -23.49 1.65
N SER A 179 -4.01 -24.03 0.89
CA SER A 179 -5.12 -24.79 1.46
C SER A 179 -4.63 -26.02 2.23
N GLN A 180 -3.59 -26.69 1.73
CA GLN A 180 -2.99 -27.85 2.40
C GLN A 180 -2.10 -27.44 3.58
N CYS A 181 -1.37 -26.32 3.47
CA CYS A 181 -0.42 -25.91 4.51
C CYS A 181 -1.07 -25.24 5.72
N GLU A 182 -2.13 -24.44 5.50
CA GLU A 182 -2.81 -23.63 6.52
C GLU A 182 -4.19 -24.20 6.91
N GLU A 183 -4.57 -25.36 6.37
CA GLU A 183 -5.87 -26.01 6.62
C GLU A 183 -7.08 -25.14 6.23
N TRP A 184 -6.91 -24.28 5.22
CA TRP A 184 -7.98 -23.43 4.67
C TRP A 184 -8.77 -24.14 3.57
N SER A 185 -9.99 -23.68 3.30
CA SER A 185 -10.71 -24.07 2.08
C SER A 185 -9.96 -23.56 0.84
N PHE A 186 -10.10 -24.25 -0.29
CA PHE A 186 -9.48 -23.81 -1.55
C PHE A 186 -9.90 -22.38 -1.92
N PHE A 187 -11.16 -22.01 -1.66
CA PHE A 187 -11.66 -20.67 -1.91
C PHE A 187 -10.96 -19.61 -1.05
N HIS A 188 -10.82 -19.83 0.26
CA HIS A 188 -10.12 -18.90 1.14
C HIS A 188 -8.63 -18.79 0.77
N ALA A 189 -7.99 -19.90 0.42
CA ALA A 189 -6.61 -19.89 -0.05
C ALA A 189 -6.45 -19.15 -1.39
N TYR A 190 -7.41 -19.30 -2.30
CA TYR A 190 -7.44 -18.57 -3.57
C TYR A 190 -7.64 -17.07 -3.35
N TYR A 191 -8.59 -16.69 -2.49
CA TYR A 191 -8.84 -15.31 -2.07
C TYR A 191 -7.58 -14.69 -1.44
N TYR A 192 -6.93 -15.41 -0.51
CA TYR A 192 -5.64 -15.00 0.06
C TYR A 192 -4.60 -14.74 -1.03
N CYS A 193 -4.40 -15.67 -1.97
CA CYS A 193 -3.43 -15.50 -3.06
C CYS A 193 -3.78 -14.29 -3.93
N PHE A 194 -5.06 -14.07 -4.23
CA PHE A 194 -5.51 -12.93 -5.02
C PHE A 194 -5.23 -11.60 -4.33
N ILE A 195 -5.67 -11.44 -3.07
CA ILE A 195 -5.46 -10.22 -2.26
C ILE A 195 -3.97 -9.95 -2.01
N THR A 196 -3.17 -11.01 -1.88
CA THR A 196 -1.72 -10.94 -1.74
C THR A 196 -1.05 -10.42 -3.00
N LEU A 197 -1.31 -11.05 -4.15
CA LEU A 197 -0.59 -10.76 -5.39
C LEU A 197 -1.11 -9.48 -6.10
N THR A 198 -2.29 -9.00 -5.72
CA THR A 198 -2.79 -7.66 -6.10
C THR A 198 -2.33 -6.56 -5.16
N THR A 199 -1.48 -6.89 -4.16
CA THR A 199 -0.95 -5.96 -3.15
C THR A 199 -2.02 -5.20 -2.38
N ILE A 200 -3.21 -5.79 -2.22
CA ILE A 200 -4.29 -5.22 -1.38
C ILE A 200 -3.99 -5.54 0.09
N GLY A 201 -3.70 -6.82 0.37
CA GLY A 201 -3.22 -7.30 1.67
C GLY A 201 -4.07 -6.91 2.88
N PHE A 202 -5.36 -7.26 2.91
CA PHE A 202 -6.24 -6.94 4.05
C PHE A 202 -5.75 -7.49 5.40
N GLY A 203 -5.11 -8.68 5.39
CA GLY A 203 -4.57 -9.30 6.61
C GLY A 203 -5.56 -10.16 7.39
N ASP A 204 -6.76 -10.35 6.87
CA ASP A 204 -7.76 -11.33 7.33
C ASP A 204 -7.26 -12.78 7.19
N TYR A 205 -6.55 -13.07 6.09
CA TYR A 205 -5.81 -14.31 5.89
C TYR A 205 -4.32 -14.01 5.72
N VAL A 206 -3.48 -14.62 6.55
CA VAL A 206 -2.02 -14.45 6.50
C VAL A 206 -1.34 -15.81 6.70
N ALA A 207 -0.57 -16.24 5.71
CA ALA A 207 0.22 -17.46 5.82
C ALA A 207 1.34 -17.32 6.87
N LEU A 208 1.85 -18.45 7.36
CA LEU A 208 2.94 -18.54 8.32
C LEU A 208 2.61 -18.08 9.75
N GLN A 209 1.35 -17.74 10.05
CA GLN A 209 0.90 -17.36 11.39
C GLN A 209 0.53 -18.56 12.29
N THR A 210 0.33 -19.75 11.71
CA THR A 210 -0.13 -20.92 12.46
C THR A 210 0.98 -21.55 13.33
N LYS A 211 0.77 -21.60 14.66
CA LYS A 211 1.53 -22.40 15.66
C LYS A 211 3.07 -22.22 15.64
N GLY A 212 3.55 -21.04 15.27
CA GLY A 212 4.98 -20.73 15.16
C GLY A 212 5.65 -21.32 13.91
N ALA A 213 4.90 -21.47 12.80
CA ALA A 213 5.41 -21.96 11.51
C ALA A 213 6.66 -21.19 11.04
N LEU A 214 6.70 -19.87 11.30
CA LEU A 214 7.84 -18.99 11.03
C LEU A 214 9.19 -19.52 11.55
N GLN A 215 9.19 -20.22 12.69
CA GLN A 215 10.40 -20.77 13.31
C GLN A 215 10.56 -22.27 13.07
N LYS A 216 9.45 -23.00 12.97
CA LYS A 216 9.45 -24.48 12.95
C LYS A 216 9.54 -25.07 11.54
N LYS A 217 9.14 -24.34 10.50
CA LYS A 217 9.02 -24.85 9.12
C LYS A 217 9.77 -23.96 8.11
N PRO A 218 11.12 -23.94 8.10
CA PRO A 218 11.90 -23.05 7.24
C PRO A 218 11.67 -23.28 5.74
N LEU A 219 11.42 -24.52 5.31
CA LEU A 219 11.10 -24.81 3.90
C LEU A 219 9.77 -24.18 3.47
N TYR A 220 8.76 -24.18 4.34
CA TYR A 220 7.46 -23.56 4.07
C TYR A 220 7.57 -22.03 4.04
N VAL A 221 8.38 -21.45 4.93
CA VAL A 221 8.72 -20.01 4.91
C VAL A 221 9.37 -19.63 3.58
N ALA A 222 10.40 -20.38 3.15
CA ALA A 222 11.08 -20.13 1.89
C ALA A 222 10.13 -20.27 0.68
N PHE A 223 9.30 -21.32 0.66
CA PHE A 223 8.26 -21.49 -0.35
C PHE A 223 7.32 -20.28 -0.42
N SER A 224 6.84 -19.80 0.74
CA SER A 224 5.91 -18.67 0.80
C SER A 224 6.54 -17.38 0.28
N PHE A 225 7.80 -17.11 0.62
CA PHE A 225 8.51 -15.93 0.10
C PHE A 225 8.74 -16.03 -1.41
N MET A 226 9.16 -17.20 -1.90
CA MET A 226 9.34 -17.41 -3.33
C MET A 226 8.01 -17.29 -4.09
N TYR A 227 6.92 -17.83 -3.54
CA TYR A 227 5.59 -17.71 -4.13
C TYR A 227 5.18 -16.24 -4.27
N ILE A 228 5.33 -15.43 -3.23
CA ILE A 228 4.99 -14.00 -3.28
C ILE A 228 5.84 -13.28 -4.32
N LEU A 229 7.16 -13.47 -4.33
CA LEU A 229 8.07 -12.78 -5.26
C LEU A 229 7.83 -13.19 -6.73
N VAL A 230 7.68 -14.48 -7.00
CA VAL A 230 7.39 -15.00 -8.35
C VAL A 230 5.98 -14.59 -8.78
N GLY A 231 4.99 -14.70 -7.90
CA GLY A 231 3.61 -14.35 -8.19
C GLY A 231 3.45 -12.87 -8.51
N LEU A 232 4.08 -11.98 -7.73
CA LEU A 232 4.10 -10.54 -8.02
C LEU A 232 4.81 -10.24 -9.34
N THR A 233 5.83 -11.02 -9.70
CA THR A 233 6.48 -10.90 -11.02
C THR A 233 5.51 -11.30 -12.14
N VAL A 234 4.71 -12.36 -11.97
CA VAL A 234 3.68 -12.79 -12.94
C VAL A 234 2.60 -11.74 -13.12
N ILE A 235 2.02 -11.25 -12.03
CA ILE A 235 1.02 -10.18 -12.09
C ILE A 235 1.63 -8.90 -12.66
N GLY A 236 2.83 -8.53 -12.22
CA GLY A 236 3.57 -7.37 -12.71
C GLY A 236 3.88 -7.45 -14.21
N ALA A 237 4.23 -8.62 -14.74
CA ALA A 237 4.44 -8.82 -16.18
C ALA A 237 3.15 -8.64 -16.98
N PHE A 238 2.02 -9.13 -16.46
CA PHE A 238 0.71 -8.94 -17.08
C PHE A 238 0.27 -7.48 -17.05
N LEU A 239 0.44 -6.79 -15.91
CA LEU A 239 0.17 -5.35 -15.79
C LEU A 239 1.08 -4.53 -16.71
N ASN A 240 2.36 -4.88 -16.84
CA ASN A 240 3.28 -4.23 -17.78
C ASN A 240 2.78 -4.39 -19.23
N LEU A 241 2.35 -5.60 -19.61
CA LEU A 241 1.81 -5.86 -20.96
C LEU A 241 0.54 -5.04 -21.27
N VAL A 242 -0.39 -4.95 -20.32
CA VAL A 242 -1.72 -4.36 -20.54
C VAL A 242 -1.76 -2.87 -20.19
N VAL A 243 -1.33 -2.50 -18.99
CA VAL A 243 -1.52 -1.17 -18.40
C VAL A 243 -0.45 -0.18 -18.84
N LEU A 244 0.81 -0.61 -18.93
CA LEU A 244 1.90 0.33 -19.27
C LEU A 244 1.69 0.96 -20.65
N ARG A 245 1.13 0.21 -21.61
CA ARG A 245 0.78 0.72 -22.94
C ARG A 245 -0.29 1.82 -22.91
N PHE A 246 -1.23 1.77 -21.99
CA PHE A 246 -2.23 2.83 -21.83
C PHE A 246 -1.63 4.08 -21.18
N LEU A 247 -0.70 3.91 -20.24
CA LEU A 247 -0.01 5.02 -19.58
C LEU A 247 0.90 5.78 -20.56
N THR A 248 1.66 5.07 -21.39
CA THR A 248 2.55 5.69 -22.39
C THR A 248 1.78 6.34 -23.54
N MET A 249 0.54 5.92 -23.80
CA MET A 249 -0.31 6.56 -24.82
C MET A 249 -0.59 8.03 -24.48
N ASN A 250 -0.67 8.42 -23.20
CA ASN A 250 -0.88 9.82 -22.82
C ASN A 250 0.33 10.70 -23.10
N SER A 251 1.55 10.21 -22.81
CA SER A 251 2.78 10.96 -23.09
C SER A 251 3.10 11.02 -24.58
N GLU A 252 2.76 9.98 -25.35
CA GLU A 252 2.89 10.03 -26.82
C GLU A 252 1.95 11.06 -27.46
N ASP A 253 0.70 11.15 -26.99
CA ASP A 253 -0.24 12.18 -27.44
C ASP A 253 0.28 13.59 -27.13
N GLU A 254 0.83 13.82 -25.92
CA GLU A 254 1.42 15.10 -25.52
C GLU A 254 2.62 15.48 -26.41
N ARG A 255 3.47 14.50 -26.74
CA ARG A 255 4.61 14.69 -27.64
C ARG A 255 4.16 15.08 -29.05
N ARG A 256 3.14 14.38 -29.58
CA ARG A 256 2.56 14.69 -30.90
C ARG A 256 1.93 16.09 -30.93
N ASP A 257 1.17 16.46 -29.90
CA ASP A 257 0.56 17.79 -29.79
C ASP A 257 1.62 18.91 -29.65
N ALA A 258 2.77 18.61 -29.02
CA ALA A 258 3.89 19.55 -28.91
C ALA A 258 4.63 19.72 -30.24
N GLU A 259 4.86 18.62 -30.96
CA GLU A 259 5.46 18.61 -32.31
C GLU A 259 4.57 19.35 -33.33
N GLU A 260 3.25 19.15 -33.29
CA GLU A 260 2.30 19.86 -34.15
C GLU A 260 2.23 21.36 -33.85
N ARG A 261 2.31 21.74 -32.56
CA ARG A 261 2.41 23.16 -32.18
C ARG A 261 3.71 23.80 -32.64
N ALA A 262 4.83 23.08 -32.59
CA ALA A 262 6.13 23.56 -33.05
C ALA A 262 6.15 23.74 -34.58
N SER A 263 5.54 22.82 -35.35
CA SER A 263 5.46 22.93 -36.81
C SER A 263 4.57 24.08 -37.27
N LEU A 264 3.44 24.33 -36.60
CA LEU A 264 2.58 25.48 -36.87
C LEU A 264 3.26 26.82 -36.54
N ALA A 265 4.08 26.87 -35.50
CA ALA A 265 4.88 28.06 -35.17
C ALA A 265 5.99 28.33 -36.20
N GLY A 266 6.66 27.27 -36.70
CA GLY A 266 7.68 27.39 -37.74
C GLY A 266 7.13 27.85 -39.10
N ASN A 267 5.93 27.39 -39.47
CA ASN A 267 5.31 27.74 -40.76
C ASN A 267 4.81 29.21 -40.80
N ARG A 268 4.52 29.81 -39.65
CA ARG A 268 4.05 31.19 -39.53
C ARG A 268 5.16 32.22 -39.82
N ASN A 269 6.44 31.83 -39.75
CA ASN A 269 7.57 32.66 -40.18
C ASN A 269 7.82 32.62 -41.69
N SER A 270 7.18 31.72 -42.45
CA SER A 270 7.34 31.59 -43.91
C SER A 270 6.22 32.29 -44.71
N MET A 271 5.15 32.75 -44.04
CA MET A 271 4.01 33.41 -44.67
C MET A 271 4.04 34.93 -44.41
N VAL A 272 5.10 35.60 -44.86
CA VAL A 272 5.07 37.06 -45.06
C VAL A 272 4.51 37.29 -46.45
N ILE A 273 3.21 37.61 -46.51
CA ILE A 273 2.55 38.05 -47.75
C ILE A 273 3.16 39.40 -48.12
N HIS A 274 3.99 39.42 -49.17
CA HIS A 274 4.44 40.65 -49.81
C HIS A 274 3.22 41.34 -50.46
N ILE A 275 2.73 42.41 -49.84
CA ILE A 275 1.86 43.39 -50.50
C ILE A 275 2.81 44.35 -51.25
N PRO A 276 2.73 44.51 -52.58
CA PRO A 276 3.53 45.50 -53.27
C PRO A 276 2.89 46.87 -53.06
N GLU A 277 3.57 47.74 -52.30
CA GLU A 277 3.13 49.12 -52.09
C GLU A 277 3.69 50.00 -53.22
N GLU A 278 2.78 50.62 -53.96
CA GLU A 278 3.07 51.54 -55.06
C GLU A 278 3.78 52.82 -54.59
N ALA A 279 4.58 53.35 -55.51
CA ALA A 279 5.49 54.47 -55.34
C ALA A 279 4.82 55.75 -54.80
N ARG A 280 5.40 56.32 -53.74
CA ARG A 280 5.40 57.77 -53.50
C ARG A 280 6.78 58.27 -53.09
N GLN A 281 7.29 59.17 -53.94
CA GLN A 281 8.50 59.96 -53.79
C GLN A 281 8.39 60.96 -52.64
N GLY A 282 9.50 61.23 -51.93
CA GLY A 282 9.58 62.45 -51.11
C GLY A 282 10.68 62.60 -50.05
N ARG A 283 11.92 62.86 -50.50
CA ARG A 283 12.93 63.74 -49.87
C ARG A 283 13.68 63.30 -48.58
N PRO A 284 14.89 63.86 -48.31
CA PRO A 284 16.04 63.03 -47.97
C PRO A 284 16.72 63.34 -46.61
N ARG A 285 17.67 62.46 -46.28
CA ARG A 285 18.98 62.73 -45.63
C ARG A 285 19.02 62.64 -44.09
N TYR A 286 19.68 61.60 -43.58
CA TYR A 286 21.00 61.73 -42.94
C TYR A 286 21.72 60.38 -42.89
N LYS A 287 22.95 60.32 -43.41
CA LYS A 287 23.90 59.23 -43.17
C LYS A 287 24.65 59.53 -41.88
N ALA A 288 24.79 58.53 -41.02
CA ALA A 288 25.90 58.44 -40.09
C ALA A 288 26.46 57.00 -40.18
N ASP A 289 27.72 56.92 -40.55
CA ASP A 289 28.54 55.71 -40.62
C ASP A 289 28.80 55.17 -39.20
N ALA A 290 28.47 53.90 -38.95
CA ALA A 290 29.42 52.81 -38.72
C ALA A 290 29.67 52.53 -37.21
N PRO A 291 30.40 51.46 -36.84
CA PRO A 291 29.87 50.30 -36.12
C PRO A 291 30.39 50.24 -34.67
N ASP A 292 29.80 49.39 -33.81
CA ASP A 292 30.58 48.50 -32.94
C ASP A 292 29.71 47.60 -32.04
N LEU A 293 30.35 46.47 -31.72
CA LEU A 293 30.03 45.47 -30.70
C LEU A 293 29.46 46.08 -29.40
N GLN A 294 28.59 45.35 -28.67
CA GLN A 294 28.98 44.42 -27.59
C GLN A 294 27.75 43.98 -26.75
N TYR A 295 27.67 42.68 -26.46
CA TYR A 295 27.12 41.98 -25.27
C TYR A 295 26.15 42.70 -24.29
N VAL A 296 25.12 41.99 -23.82
CA VAL A 296 25.00 41.41 -22.45
C VAL A 296 23.53 41.03 -22.13
N CYS A 297 23.41 39.83 -21.54
CA CYS A 297 22.33 39.22 -20.75
C CYS A 297 21.44 40.16 -19.91
N SER A 298 20.17 39.79 -19.66
CA SER A 298 19.46 40.16 -18.41
C SER A 298 18.24 39.27 -18.14
N CYS A 299 18.35 38.47 -17.08
CA CYS A 299 17.22 37.98 -16.28
C CYS A 299 16.78 39.11 -15.34
N THR A 300 15.48 39.28 -15.08
CA THR A 300 15.02 40.07 -13.92
C THR A 300 13.73 39.51 -13.35
N CYS A 301 13.82 39.12 -12.08
CA CYS A 301 12.73 38.90 -11.14
C CYS A 301 12.02 40.22 -10.82
N TYR A 302 10.73 40.17 -10.50
CA TYR A 302 10.02 41.31 -9.90
C TYR A 302 9.37 40.91 -8.57
N ARG A 303 9.68 41.71 -7.55
CA ARG A 303 9.14 41.72 -6.18
C ARG A 303 8.71 43.17 -5.92
N PRO A 304 7.56 43.43 -5.28
CA PRO A 304 7.34 44.73 -4.64
C PRO A 304 7.12 44.58 -3.13
N GLN A 305 7.71 45.52 -2.37
CA GLN A 305 7.61 45.65 -0.92
C GLN A 305 6.94 47.00 -0.54
N GLU A 306 5.98 46.88 0.39
CA GLU A 306 5.49 47.76 1.47
C GLU A 306 5.67 49.29 1.46
N TYR A 307 4.56 49.98 1.76
CA TYR A 307 4.35 51.02 2.80
C TYR A 307 2.83 50.99 3.09
N GLY A 308 2.22 51.05 4.29
CA GLY A 308 2.60 51.42 5.64
C GLY A 308 1.37 52.12 6.25
N GLY A 309 0.58 51.46 7.11
CA GLY A 309 -0.57 52.07 7.79
C GLY A 309 -1.53 51.07 8.47
N ARG A 310 -1.48 51.02 9.81
CA ARG A 310 -2.51 50.49 10.74
C ARG A 310 -2.97 51.66 11.63
N PRO A 311 -4.07 51.61 12.42
CA PRO A 311 -4.90 50.45 12.78
C PRO A 311 -6.44 50.68 12.72
N ALA A 312 -7.23 49.61 12.63
CA ALA A 312 -8.55 49.55 13.27
C ALA A 312 -8.97 48.08 13.46
N ALA A 313 -9.32 47.75 14.69
CA ALA A 313 -9.82 46.45 15.11
C ALA A 313 -11.29 46.29 14.69
N GLN A 314 -11.65 45.10 14.20
CA GLN A 314 -12.99 44.57 14.46
C GLN A 314 -12.94 43.03 14.45
N GLN A 315 -13.09 42.47 15.65
CA GLN A 315 -13.49 41.09 15.88
C GLN A 315 -14.83 40.84 15.20
N ASN A 316 -14.99 39.69 14.54
CA ASN A 316 -16.23 38.94 14.61
C ASN A 316 -15.94 37.45 14.43
N SER A 317 -15.96 36.78 15.57
CA SER A 317 -16.07 35.35 15.77
C SER A 317 -17.39 34.82 15.22
N PHE A 318 -17.36 33.74 14.44
CA PHE A 318 -18.48 32.82 14.32
C PHE A 318 -18.00 31.41 14.66
N SER A 319 -18.24 31.04 15.91
CA SER A 319 -18.15 29.67 16.42
C SER A 319 -19.39 28.92 15.94
N ALA A 320 -19.23 27.94 15.06
CA ALA A 320 -20.23 26.90 14.84
C ALA A 320 -19.78 25.65 15.60
N LYS A 321 -20.48 25.35 16.70
CA LYS A 321 -20.40 24.08 17.41
C LYS A 321 -20.91 22.98 16.47
N LEU A 322 -20.04 22.04 16.09
CA LEU A 322 -20.45 20.72 15.62
C LEU A 322 -20.09 19.69 16.69
N ALA A 323 -21.08 18.90 17.09
CA ALA A 323 -20.94 17.77 17.98
C ALA A 323 -20.08 16.66 17.33
N PRO A 324 -19.26 15.92 18.09
CA PRO A 324 -18.51 14.79 17.54
C PRO A 324 -19.43 13.57 17.43
N HIS A 325 -19.81 13.21 16.19
CA HIS A 325 -20.28 11.87 15.87
C HIS A 325 -19.08 10.91 15.86
N TYR A 326 -19.26 9.76 16.51
CA TYR A 326 -18.30 8.66 16.60
C TYR A 326 -17.90 8.17 15.20
N PHE A 327 -16.62 8.33 14.85
CA PHE A 327 -15.98 7.56 13.78
C PHE A 327 -15.27 6.36 14.43
N HIS A 328 -15.79 5.15 14.18
CA HIS A 328 -15.03 3.92 14.39
C HIS A 328 -13.99 3.79 13.27
N SER A 329 -12.87 4.49 13.43
CA SER A 329 -11.61 4.12 12.79
C SER A 329 -10.70 3.60 13.90
N ILE A 330 -10.56 2.28 14.00
CA ILE A 330 -9.72 1.63 15.00
C ILE A 330 -8.26 1.94 14.66
N SER A 331 -7.74 3.03 15.21
CA SER A 331 -6.31 3.30 15.33
C SER A 331 -5.97 3.19 16.81
N TYR A 332 -5.35 2.08 17.21
CA TYR A 332 -5.00 1.84 18.61
C TYR A 332 -3.94 2.85 19.05
N LYS A 333 -4.32 3.77 19.94
CA LYS A 333 -3.39 4.60 20.72
C LYS A 333 -2.89 3.74 21.89
N ILE A 334 -1.61 3.37 21.84
CA ILE A 334 -0.93 2.65 22.91
C ILE A 334 -0.58 3.67 24.00
N GLU A 335 -1.26 3.65 25.13
CA GLU A 335 -0.78 4.27 26.37
C GLU A 335 -0.15 3.18 27.24
N GLU A 336 1.15 3.30 27.51
CA GLU A 336 1.89 2.41 28.41
C GLU A 336 1.37 2.58 29.85
N ILE A 337 0.73 1.55 30.40
CA ILE A 337 0.42 1.51 31.83
C ILE A 337 1.67 1.02 32.57
N SER A 338 2.26 1.88 33.39
CA SER A 338 3.41 1.55 34.23
C SER A 338 3.08 0.38 35.19
N PRO A 339 3.98 -0.61 35.37
CA PRO A 339 3.81 -1.75 36.29
C PRO A 339 3.56 -1.36 37.76
N SER A 340 3.81 -0.10 38.12
CA SER A 340 3.55 0.44 39.46
C SER A 340 2.07 0.64 39.78
N THR A 341 1.21 0.74 38.78
CA THR A 341 -0.24 0.99 38.97
C THR A 341 -1.02 -0.28 39.29
N LEU A 342 -0.51 -1.44 38.83
CA LEU A 342 -1.16 -2.75 38.99
C LEU A 342 -0.90 -3.40 40.36
N LYS A 343 0.04 -2.88 41.14
CA LYS A 343 0.36 -3.40 42.48
C LYS A 343 -0.49 -2.83 43.61
N ASN A 344 -1.20 -1.72 43.38
CA ASN A 344 -1.94 -1.02 44.45
C ASN A 344 -3.43 -1.36 44.52
N SER A 345 -3.96 -2.23 43.66
CA SER A 345 -5.40 -2.56 43.62
C SER A 345 -5.76 -3.96 44.13
N LEU A 346 -4.80 -4.79 44.55
CA LEU A 346 -5.03 -6.22 44.82
C LEU A 346 -4.75 -6.74 46.24
N PHE A 347 -4.50 -5.88 47.25
CA PHE A 347 -4.39 -6.36 48.64
C PHE A 347 -4.96 -5.35 49.66
N PRO A 348 -5.99 -5.71 50.46
CA PRO A 348 -6.28 -5.02 51.71
C PRO A 348 -5.22 -5.39 52.75
N SER A 349 -4.58 -4.40 53.34
CA SER A 349 -3.63 -4.57 54.44
C SER A 349 -4.36 -4.89 55.76
N PRO A 350 -3.82 -5.77 56.63
CA PRO A 350 -4.09 -5.70 58.06
C PRO A 350 -2.87 -5.15 58.81
N ILE A 351 -3.12 -4.12 59.62
CA ILE A 351 -2.22 -3.59 60.65
C ILE A 351 -2.36 -4.48 61.89
N SER A 352 -1.27 -5.05 62.41
CA SER A 352 -0.77 -4.84 63.80
C SER A 352 0.17 -5.94 64.31
N SER A 353 1.12 -5.49 65.13
CA SER A 353 1.87 -6.16 66.23
C SER A 353 3.11 -7.03 65.96
N THR A 354 4.24 -6.45 66.43
CA THR A 354 5.35 -7.03 67.24
C THR A 354 6.40 -7.99 66.63
N SER A 355 7.66 -7.58 66.83
CA SER A 355 9.00 -8.17 66.54
C SER A 355 9.34 -9.42 67.39
N PRO A 356 10.56 -10.03 67.34
CA PRO A 356 11.53 -10.27 66.25
C PRO A 356 11.91 -11.78 66.12
N GLY A 357 12.53 -12.21 65.00
CA GLY A 357 13.04 -13.57 64.89
C GLY A 357 14.07 -13.78 63.77
N LEU A 358 15.34 -13.84 64.16
CA LEU A 358 16.50 -14.32 63.42
C LEU A 358 16.22 -15.67 62.71
N HIS A 359 16.69 -15.86 61.46
CA HIS A 359 17.64 -16.92 61.08
C HIS A 359 17.92 -16.93 59.57
N SER A 360 19.20 -16.74 59.25
CA SER A 360 19.85 -17.04 57.99
C SER A 360 19.95 -18.56 57.78
N PHE A 361 19.67 -19.07 56.58
CA PHE A 361 20.33 -20.26 56.04
C PHE A 361 20.27 -20.26 54.50
N THR A 362 21.45 -20.06 53.91
CA THR A 362 21.85 -20.53 52.59
C THR A 362 21.85 -22.07 52.55
N ASP A 363 21.31 -22.71 51.52
CA ASP A 363 22.13 -23.59 50.67
C ASP A 363 21.44 -24.08 49.39
N ASN A 364 22.32 -24.37 48.42
CA ASN A 364 22.10 -24.87 47.07
C ASN A 364 21.38 -26.23 47.01
N HIS A 365 20.63 -26.52 45.93
CA HIS A 365 20.96 -27.68 45.08
C HIS A 365 20.21 -27.76 43.74
N ARG A 366 21.03 -28.15 42.75
CA ARG A 366 20.83 -28.61 41.37
C ARG A 366 19.55 -29.37 40.98
N LEU A 367 19.07 -29.04 39.78
CA LEU A 367 18.70 -29.92 38.64
C LEU A 367 18.24 -31.36 38.94
N MET A 368 17.00 -31.68 38.56
CA MET A 368 16.67 -32.96 37.92
C MET A 368 15.47 -32.87 36.95
N ARG A 369 15.54 -33.76 35.96
CA ARG A 369 14.75 -33.93 34.73
C ARG A 369 13.70 -35.04 34.92
N ARG A 370 12.76 -35.14 33.96
CA ARG A 370 11.72 -36.18 33.66
C ARG A 370 10.34 -35.89 34.28
N ARG A 371 9.19 -36.17 33.64
CA ARG A 371 8.85 -36.97 32.43
C ARG A 371 7.43 -36.58 31.96
N LYS A 372 7.12 -36.84 30.68
CA LYS A 372 5.75 -36.91 30.14
C LYS A 372 5.00 -38.14 30.65
N SER A 373 3.68 -37.99 30.81
CA SER A 373 2.62 -39.01 30.82
C SER A 373 1.30 -38.23 30.85
N VAL A 374 0.23 -38.48 30.09
CA VAL A 374 -0.13 -39.39 28.99
C VAL A 374 -1.07 -38.54 28.11
#